data_AF-A0A7C1E222-F1
#
_entry.id   AF-A0A7C1E222-F1
#
_cell.length_a   1.000
_cell.length_b   1.000
_cell.length_c   1.000
_cell.angle_alpha   90.00
_cell.angle_beta   90.00
_cell.angle_gamma   90.00
#
_symmetry.space_group_name_H-M   'P 1'
#
loop_
_entity.id
_entity.type
_entity.pdbx_description
1 polymer ?
#
loop_
_entity_poly.entity_id
_entity_poly.type
_entity_poly.pdbx_seq_one_letter_code
_entity_poly.pdbx_strand_id
1 'polypeptide(L)'
;MDTDATTACSRDIMREFAALTGLEPPGTRPNRYLWTDAFAVGTYLALFRRTNDRSLLDRALRLVDQVHRTLGRHRDDDPRDGWISGLSEREGALHPTLGGLRIGKRMNERGADEPPDAHEEWNRDGQYYHYLTKWMHALARVAAVTRDPVYLRWAMELAKAAHAAFTYALPSGGGKRMCWKMSIDLSRPLVPS
;
A
#
# COMPACT_ATOMS: atom_id res chain seq x y z
N MET A 1 -15.89 -27.42 -9.50
CA MET A 1 -16.02 -26.09 -10.12
C MET A 1 -15.20 -26.09 -11.38
N ASP A 2 -15.77 -25.60 -12.47
CA ASP A 2 -15.07 -25.45 -13.75
C ASP A 2 -13.98 -24.37 -13.61
N THR A 3 -12.73 -24.75 -13.91
CA THR A 3 -11.55 -23.89 -13.76
C THR A 3 -11.56 -22.76 -14.79
N ASP A 4 -12.15 -22.99 -15.95
CA ASP A 4 -12.21 -22.01 -17.04
C ASP A 4 -13.28 -20.96 -16.75
N ALA A 5 -14.47 -21.37 -16.31
CA ALA A 5 -15.52 -20.45 -15.85
C ALA A 5 -15.05 -19.55 -14.70
N THR A 6 -14.31 -20.10 -13.74
CA THR A 6 -13.75 -19.33 -12.61
C THR A 6 -12.71 -18.30 -13.07
N THR A 7 -11.88 -18.69 -14.05
CA THR A 7 -10.86 -17.82 -14.63
C THR A 7 -11.49 -16.67 -15.42
N ALA A 8 -12.53 -16.94 -16.20
CA ALA A 8 -13.28 -15.93 -16.93
C ALA A 8 -13.93 -14.91 -15.97
N CYS A 9 -14.69 -15.38 -14.98
CA CYS A 9 -15.32 -14.51 -13.98
C CYS A 9 -14.30 -13.64 -13.23
N SER A 10 -13.16 -14.21 -12.83
CA SER A 10 -12.08 -13.46 -12.17
C SER A 10 -11.50 -12.37 -13.09
N ARG A 11 -11.37 -12.62 -14.40
CA ARG A 11 -10.90 -11.61 -15.35
C ARG A 11 -11.89 -10.46 -15.49
N ASP A 12 -13.18 -10.74 -15.50
CA ASP A 12 -14.23 -9.72 -15.60
C ASP A 12 -14.24 -8.82 -14.36
N ILE A 13 -14.21 -9.42 -13.16
CA ILE A 13 -14.09 -8.68 -11.89
C ILE A 13 -12.83 -7.79 -11.90
N MET A 14 -11.69 -8.33 -12.33
CA MET A 14 -10.44 -7.57 -12.37
C MET A 14 -10.40 -6.51 -13.47
N ARG A 15 -11.20 -6.63 -14.54
CA ARG A 15 -11.40 -5.58 -15.55
C ARG A 15 -12.25 -4.45 -14.97
N GLU A 16 -13.34 -4.78 -14.28
CA GLU A 16 -14.19 -3.80 -13.61
C GLU A 16 -13.46 -3.07 -12.48
N PHE A 17 -12.67 -3.79 -11.67
CA PHE A 17 -11.79 -3.19 -10.67
C PHE A 17 -10.87 -2.15 -11.31
N ALA A 18 -10.24 -2.46 -12.45
CA ALA A 18 -9.34 -1.53 -13.12
C ALA A 18 -10.05 -0.25 -13.56
N ALA A 19 -11.26 -0.40 -14.12
CA ALA A 19 -12.07 0.73 -14.57
C ALA A 19 -12.57 1.59 -13.40
N LEU A 20 -13.19 0.97 -12.39
CA LEU A 20 -13.80 1.66 -11.25
C LEU A 20 -12.80 2.41 -10.38
N THR A 21 -11.56 1.94 -10.33
CA THR A 21 -10.51 2.54 -9.48
C THR A 21 -9.60 3.50 -10.25
N GLY A 22 -9.79 3.65 -11.56
CA GLY A 22 -8.96 4.53 -12.40
C GLY A 22 -7.56 3.98 -12.65
N LEU A 23 -7.40 2.66 -12.63
CA LEU A 23 -6.17 1.99 -13.09
C LEU A 23 -6.10 1.96 -14.62
N GLU A 24 -7.23 1.63 -15.28
CA GLU A 24 -7.32 1.58 -16.74
C GLU A 24 -8.74 1.95 -17.23
N PRO A 25 -8.89 3.04 -18.02
CA PRO A 25 -7.86 4.04 -18.33
C PRO A 25 -7.36 4.76 -17.05
N PRO A 26 -6.12 5.29 -17.04
CA PRO A 26 -5.60 6.01 -15.88
C PRO A 26 -6.47 7.22 -15.53
N GLY A 27 -7.01 7.23 -14.31
CA GLY A 27 -7.77 8.37 -13.77
C GLY A 27 -6.84 9.48 -13.28
N THR A 28 -7.33 10.73 -13.27
CA THR A 28 -6.60 11.89 -12.72
C THR A 28 -6.45 11.82 -11.20
N ARG A 29 -7.43 11.23 -10.51
CA ARG A 29 -7.43 10.95 -9.07
C ARG A 29 -7.84 9.48 -8.83
N PRO A 30 -6.91 8.53 -8.98
CA PRO A 30 -7.24 7.11 -8.82
C PRO A 30 -7.63 6.79 -7.38
N ASN A 31 -8.61 5.90 -7.21
CA ASN A 31 -9.04 5.45 -5.90
C ASN A 31 -8.18 4.27 -5.45
N ARG A 32 -7.16 4.54 -4.65
CA ARG A 32 -6.23 3.53 -4.11
C ARG A 32 -6.59 3.20 -2.66
N TYR A 33 -6.57 1.92 -2.35
CA TYR A 33 -6.78 1.39 -1.00
C TYR A 33 -5.85 0.20 -0.78
N LEU A 34 -4.81 0.41 0.03
CA LEU A 34 -3.61 -0.43 0.04
C LEU A 34 -3.90 -1.94 0.23
N TRP A 35 -4.86 -2.26 1.09
CA TRP A 35 -5.27 -3.66 1.33
C TRP A 35 -5.85 -4.31 0.08
N THR A 36 -6.86 -3.67 -0.52
CA THR A 36 -7.54 -4.17 -1.72
C THR A 36 -6.56 -4.23 -2.89
N ASP A 37 -5.71 -3.21 -3.04
CA ASP A 37 -4.69 -3.17 -4.10
C ASP A 37 -3.68 -4.32 -3.98
N ALA A 38 -3.28 -4.68 -2.75
CA ALA A 38 -2.36 -5.79 -2.52
C ALA A 38 -2.95 -7.13 -2.99
N PHE A 39 -4.26 -7.35 -2.75
CA PHE A 39 -4.95 -8.53 -3.27
C PHE A 39 -5.10 -8.46 -4.79
N ALA A 40 -5.45 -7.30 -5.35
CA ALA A 40 -5.58 -7.10 -6.78
C ALA A 40 -4.29 -7.42 -7.54
N VAL A 41 -3.12 -6.97 -7.05
CA VAL A 41 -1.81 -7.35 -7.60
C VAL A 41 -1.65 -8.87 -7.60
N GLY A 42 -1.92 -9.52 -6.46
CA GLY A 42 -1.84 -10.98 -6.35
C GLY A 42 -2.75 -11.70 -7.35
N THR A 43 -3.97 -11.23 -7.53
CA THR A 43 -4.96 -11.79 -8.47
C THR A 43 -4.51 -11.62 -9.91
N TYR A 44 -4.04 -10.44 -10.32
CA TYR A 44 -3.50 -10.23 -11.67
C TYR A 44 -2.32 -11.17 -11.97
N LEU A 45 -1.37 -11.31 -11.04
CA LEU A 45 -0.24 -12.23 -11.20
C LEU A 45 -0.69 -13.70 -11.28
N ALA A 46 -1.69 -14.09 -10.50
CA ALA A 46 -2.23 -15.44 -10.53
C ALA A 46 -2.93 -15.73 -11.87
N LEU A 47 -3.72 -14.79 -12.38
CA LEU A 47 -4.37 -14.91 -13.68
C LEU A 47 -3.33 -14.95 -14.81
N PHE A 48 -2.32 -14.08 -14.78
CA PHE A 48 -1.20 -14.10 -15.74
C PHE A 48 -0.53 -15.48 -15.79
N ARG A 49 -0.23 -16.08 -14.64
CA ARG A 49 0.38 -17.42 -14.59
C ARG A 49 -0.50 -18.53 -15.16
N ARG A 50 -1.83 -18.37 -15.13
CA ARG A 50 -2.79 -19.35 -15.65
C ARG A 50 -3.02 -19.21 -17.14
N THR A 51 -3.07 -17.98 -17.64
CA THR A 51 -3.48 -17.68 -19.02
C THR A 51 -2.32 -17.30 -19.94
N ASN A 52 -1.16 -16.96 -19.36
CA ASN A 52 -0.02 -16.35 -20.04
C ASN A 52 -0.34 -15.02 -20.75
N ASP A 53 -1.47 -14.39 -20.40
CA ASP A 53 -1.90 -13.11 -20.97
C ASP A 53 -1.12 -11.95 -20.33
N ARG A 54 -0.16 -11.41 -21.09
CA ARG A 54 0.76 -10.35 -20.64
C ARG A 54 0.05 -9.07 -20.18
N SER A 55 -1.16 -8.78 -20.69
CA SER A 55 -1.92 -7.60 -20.26
C SER A 55 -2.23 -7.61 -18.75
N LEU A 56 -2.38 -8.79 -18.16
CA LEU A 56 -2.60 -8.96 -16.73
C LEU A 56 -1.35 -8.64 -15.91
N LEU A 57 -0.18 -9.03 -16.41
CA LEU A 57 1.09 -8.64 -15.78
C LEU A 57 1.26 -7.12 -15.85
N ASP A 58 1.03 -6.51 -17.02
CA ASP A 58 1.16 -5.07 -17.20
C ASP A 58 0.22 -4.30 -16.26
N ARG A 59 -1.03 -4.78 -16.06
CA ARG A 59 -1.96 -4.20 -15.08
C ARG A 59 -1.44 -4.32 -13.65
N ALA A 60 -0.84 -5.44 -13.27
CA ALA A 60 -0.24 -5.58 -11.94
C ALA A 60 0.89 -4.57 -11.72
N LEU A 61 1.76 -4.37 -12.72
CA LEU A 61 2.89 -3.44 -12.62
C LEU A 61 2.42 -1.98 -12.61
N ARG A 62 1.43 -1.62 -13.44
CA ARG A 62 0.79 -0.29 -13.39
C ARG A 62 0.11 -0.03 -12.06
N LEU A 63 -0.52 -1.04 -11.46
CA LEU A 63 -1.15 -0.89 -10.14
C LEU A 63 -0.11 -0.63 -9.06
N VAL A 64 1.03 -1.32 -9.10
CA VAL A 64 2.16 -1.05 -8.17
C VAL A 64 2.65 0.40 -8.32
N ASP A 65 2.92 0.84 -9.55
CA ASP A 65 3.37 2.22 -9.83
C ASP A 65 2.34 3.27 -9.36
N GLN A 66 1.05 3.04 -9.64
CA GLN A 66 -0.02 3.94 -9.22
C GLN A 66 -0.18 3.96 -7.69
N VAL A 67 -0.10 2.81 -7.01
CA VAL A 67 -0.10 2.76 -5.54
C VAL A 67 1.06 3.55 -4.96
N HIS A 68 2.27 3.39 -5.50
CA HIS A 68 3.45 4.12 -5.04
C HIS A 68 3.32 5.63 -5.22
N ARG A 69 2.89 6.08 -6.40
CA ARG A 69 2.68 7.51 -6.70
C ARG A 69 1.51 8.13 -5.94
N THR A 70 0.51 7.35 -5.54
CA THR A 70 -0.63 7.88 -4.76
C THR A 70 -0.38 7.75 -3.27
N LEU A 71 -0.12 6.55 -2.77
CA LEU A 71 -0.07 6.24 -1.33
C LEU A 71 1.32 6.42 -0.70
N GLY A 72 2.39 6.55 -1.49
CA GLY A 72 3.72 6.93 -1.01
C GLY A 72 3.93 8.44 -0.83
N ARG A 73 2.92 9.24 -1.19
CA ARG A 73 2.96 10.70 -1.15
C ARG A 73 2.00 11.25 -0.11
N HIS A 74 2.24 12.48 0.34
CA HIS A 74 1.27 13.21 1.15
C HIS A 74 -0.05 13.37 0.39
N ARG A 75 -1.12 13.65 1.13
CA ARG A 75 -2.45 13.82 0.54
C ARG A 75 -2.55 15.18 -0.14
N ASP A 76 -3.38 15.26 -1.19
CA ASP A 76 -3.67 16.52 -1.89
C ASP A 76 -4.31 17.60 -0.97
N ASP A 77 -4.90 17.18 0.16
CA ASP A 77 -5.52 18.05 1.17
C ASP A 77 -4.65 18.23 2.44
N ASP A 78 -3.40 17.76 2.43
CA ASP A 78 -2.41 18.00 3.49
C ASP A 78 -1.56 19.24 3.11
N PRO A 79 -1.18 20.12 4.06
CA PRO A 79 -0.27 21.23 3.77
C PRO A 79 1.14 20.78 3.35
N ARG A 80 1.54 19.55 3.68
CA ARG A 80 2.79 18.94 3.22
C ARG A 80 2.56 18.35 1.83
N ASP A 81 3.55 18.50 0.96
CA ASP A 81 3.55 17.95 -0.39
C ASP A 81 4.75 17.02 -0.61
N GLY A 82 4.73 16.25 -1.70
CA GLY A 82 5.79 15.35 -2.10
C GLY A 82 5.69 13.96 -1.48
N TRP A 83 6.82 13.26 -1.48
CA TRP A 83 6.94 11.92 -0.90
C TRP A 83 6.89 11.97 0.63
N ILE A 84 6.20 11.02 1.25
CA ILE A 84 6.09 10.92 2.72
C ILE A 84 7.47 10.74 3.38
N SER A 85 8.42 10.16 2.64
CA SER A 85 9.81 10.01 3.08
C SER A 85 10.57 11.34 3.18
N GLY A 86 10.02 12.46 2.70
CA GLY A 86 10.70 13.74 2.57
C GLY A 86 11.75 13.79 1.46
N LEU A 87 11.84 12.75 0.62
CA LEU A 87 12.77 12.69 -0.50
C LEU A 87 12.35 13.59 -1.66
N SER A 88 13.33 13.99 -2.48
CA SER A 88 13.07 14.69 -3.74
C SER A 88 12.23 13.84 -4.69
N GLU A 89 11.60 14.46 -5.69
CA GLU A 89 10.80 13.74 -6.70
C GLU A 89 11.52 12.55 -7.33
N ARG A 90 12.79 12.76 -7.68
CA ARG A 90 13.62 11.74 -8.32
C ARG A 90 13.96 10.61 -7.35
N GLU A 91 14.39 10.94 -6.13
CA GLU A 91 14.79 9.93 -5.15
C GLU A 91 13.59 9.15 -4.61
N GLY A 92 12.47 9.84 -4.35
CA GLY A 92 11.23 9.20 -3.92
C GLY A 92 10.64 8.29 -4.99
N ALA A 93 10.75 8.63 -6.27
CA ALA A 93 10.36 7.71 -7.34
C ALA A 93 11.23 6.43 -7.40
N LEU A 94 12.50 6.51 -6.99
CA LEU A 94 13.40 5.35 -6.89
C LEU A 94 13.15 4.54 -5.60
N HIS A 95 12.67 5.19 -4.54
CA HIS A 95 12.47 4.63 -3.21
C HIS A 95 11.07 4.97 -2.61
N PRO A 96 9.99 4.57 -3.29
CA PRO A 96 8.63 5.03 -2.98
C PRO A 96 8.07 4.51 -1.65
N THR A 97 8.73 3.54 -1.01
CA THR A 97 8.26 2.90 0.22
C THR A 97 9.08 3.26 1.46
N LEU A 98 10.11 4.12 1.34
CA LEU A 98 10.98 4.49 2.46
C LEU A 98 10.24 5.22 3.59
N GLY A 99 9.19 5.98 3.27
CA GLY A 99 8.33 6.64 4.26
C GLY A 99 7.14 5.78 4.72
N GLY A 100 7.08 4.52 4.29
CA GLY A 100 5.87 3.71 4.39
C GLY A 100 4.86 4.00 3.27
N LEU A 101 3.61 3.60 3.47
CA LEU A 101 2.51 3.82 2.52
C LEU A 101 1.22 4.10 3.29
N ARG A 102 0.47 5.12 2.84
CA ARG A 102 -0.86 5.44 3.37
C ARG A 102 -1.84 4.29 3.16
N ILE A 103 -2.92 4.32 3.93
CA ILE A 103 -4.03 3.37 3.77
C ILE A 103 -4.85 3.71 2.52
N GLY A 104 -5.07 5.01 2.26
CA GLY A 104 -5.93 5.50 1.17
C GLY A 104 -7.37 5.75 1.61
N LYS A 105 -7.57 6.13 2.88
CA LYS A 105 -8.88 6.47 3.42
C LYS A 105 -9.32 7.87 2.98
N ARG A 106 -10.63 8.12 2.96
CA ARG A 106 -11.20 9.41 2.56
C ARG A 106 -10.87 10.52 3.55
N MET A 107 -11.03 10.25 4.85
CA MET A 107 -10.73 11.24 5.88
C MET A 107 -9.23 11.26 6.15
N ASN A 108 -8.71 12.45 6.44
CA ASN A 108 -7.33 12.59 6.89
C ASN A 108 -7.10 11.88 8.23
N GLU A 109 -5.84 11.64 8.58
CA GLU A 109 -5.48 11.14 9.89
C GLU A 109 -5.92 12.08 11.03
N ARG A 110 -5.91 11.57 12.27
CA ARG A 110 -6.21 12.38 13.45
C ARG A 110 -5.05 13.33 13.78
N GLY A 111 -5.34 14.63 13.89
CA GLY A 111 -4.37 15.62 14.37
C GLY A 111 -3.83 15.27 15.77
N ALA A 112 -2.63 15.77 16.09
CA ALA A 112 -2.00 15.49 17.39
C ALA A 112 -2.84 15.96 18.58
N ASP A 113 -3.51 17.11 18.41
CA ASP A 113 -4.34 17.75 19.44
C ASP A 113 -5.82 17.36 19.37
N GLU A 114 -6.21 16.54 18.38
CA GLU A 114 -7.60 16.07 18.24
C GLU A 114 -7.86 14.88 19.17
N PRO A 115 -8.99 14.88 19.93
CA PRO A 115 -9.34 13.76 20.78
C PRO A 115 -9.62 12.49 19.95
N PRO A 116 -9.31 11.30 20.48
CA PRO A 116 -9.63 10.06 19.79
C PRO A 116 -11.14 9.82 19.72
N ASP A 117 -11.62 9.46 18.53
CA ASP A 117 -12.98 8.97 18.30
C ASP A 117 -12.89 7.59 17.66
N ALA A 118 -13.32 6.57 18.40
CA ALA A 118 -13.22 5.18 17.97
C ALA A 118 -14.05 4.86 16.71
N HIS A 119 -15.15 5.58 16.47
CA HIS A 119 -15.97 5.38 15.27
C HIS A 119 -15.27 5.98 14.05
N GLU A 120 -14.76 7.20 14.19
CA GLU A 120 -14.11 7.91 13.08
C GLU A 120 -12.72 7.36 12.74
N GLU A 121 -11.99 6.79 13.71
CA GLU A 121 -10.63 6.30 13.49
C GLU A 121 -10.54 5.20 12.41
N TRP A 122 -11.63 4.44 12.19
CA TRP A 122 -11.75 3.46 11.10
C TRP A 122 -11.83 4.10 9.71
N ASN A 123 -12.28 5.34 9.64
CA ASN A 123 -12.45 6.12 8.41
C ASN A 123 -11.26 7.05 8.12
N ARG A 124 -10.35 7.21 9.08
CA ARG A 124 -9.16 8.08 8.99
C ARG A 124 -7.97 7.36 8.38
N ASP A 125 -7.19 8.09 7.58
CA ASP A 125 -5.95 7.63 6.96
C ASP A 125 -4.84 7.41 8.02
N GLY A 126 -3.60 7.23 7.55
CA GLY A 126 -2.46 6.87 8.39
C GLY A 126 -1.75 5.67 7.77
N GLN A 127 -1.11 4.86 8.60
CA GLN A 127 -0.48 3.61 8.17
C GLN A 127 -0.86 2.46 9.10
N TYR A 128 -1.31 1.34 8.54
CA TYR A 128 -1.59 0.11 9.27
C TYR A 128 -0.49 -0.92 9.05
N TYR A 129 0.11 -1.44 10.13
CA TYR A 129 1.19 -2.41 10.03
C TYR A 129 0.84 -3.62 9.14
N HIS A 130 -0.34 -4.21 9.35
CA HIS A 130 -0.78 -5.38 8.62
C HIS A 130 -1.13 -5.11 7.14
N TYR A 131 -1.44 -3.86 6.77
CA TYR A 131 -1.61 -3.49 5.36
C TYR A 131 -0.24 -3.37 4.69
N LEU A 132 0.74 -2.78 5.38
CA LEU A 132 2.11 -2.70 4.89
C LEU A 132 2.69 -4.10 4.66
N THR A 133 2.51 -5.05 5.61
CA THR A 133 3.00 -6.42 5.42
C THR A 133 2.33 -7.14 4.25
N LYS A 134 1.05 -6.88 4.01
CA LYS A 134 0.35 -7.43 2.84
C LYS A 134 0.91 -6.84 1.54
N TRP A 135 1.26 -5.55 1.52
CA TRP A 135 1.91 -4.93 0.37
C TRP A 135 3.34 -5.42 0.15
N MET A 136 4.13 -5.62 1.21
CA MET A 136 5.45 -6.27 1.13
C MET A 136 5.34 -7.65 0.46
N HIS A 137 4.33 -8.44 0.83
CA HIS A 137 4.06 -9.71 0.18
C HIS A 137 3.75 -9.53 -1.31
N ALA A 138 2.85 -8.60 -1.67
CA ALA A 138 2.52 -8.33 -3.06
C ALA A 138 3.77 -7.99 -3.89
N LEU A 139 4.64 -7.10 -3.39
CA LEU A 139 5.91 -6.73 -4.01
C LEU A 139 6.85 -7.94 -4.17
N ALA A 140 6.99 -8.78 -3.13
CA ALA A 140 7.79 -10.00 -3.23
C ALA A 140 7.24 -10.97 -4.29
N ARG A 141 5.92 -11.05 -4.47
CA ARG A 141 5.29 -11.84 -5.54
C ARG A 141 5.57 -11.26 -6.92
N VAL A 142 5.55 -9.93 -7.08
CA VAL A 142 5.93 -9.26 -8.34
C VAL A 142 7.39 -9.54 -8.66
N ALA A 143 8.30 -9.41 -7.70
CA ALA A 143 9.73 -9.73 -7.87
C ALA A 143 9.94 -11.16 -8.36
N ALA A 144 9.21 -12.13 -7.78
CA ALA A 144 9.31 -13.53 -8.16
C ALA A 144 8.85 -13.81 -9.61
N VAL A 145 7.78 -13.13 -10.06
CA VAL A 145 7.22 -13.31 -11.41
C VAL A 145 8.04 -12.59 -12.48
N THR A 146 8.49 -11.37 -12.18
CA THR A 146 9.24 -10.51 -13.13
C THR A 146 10.73 -10.79 -13.15
N ARG A 147 11.28 -11.37 -12.08
CA ARG A 147 12.71 -11.46 -11.78
C ARG A 147 13.41 -10.11 -11.62
N ASP A 148 12.65 -9.03 -11.48
CA ASP A 148 13.21 -7.71 -11.24
C ASP A 148 13.46 -7.50 -9.72
N PRO A 149 14.72 -7.31 -9.29
CA PRO A 149 15.05 -7.14 -7.88
C PRO A 149 14.54 -5.82 -7.28
N VAL A 150 14.11 -4.84 -8.08
CA VAL A 150 13.62 -3.55 -7.58
C VAL A 150 12.41 -3.72 -6.66
N TYR A 151 11.49 -4.64 -6.99
CA TYR A 151 10.29 -4.88 -6.19
C TYR A 151 10.64 -5.48 -4.82
N LEU A 152 11.66 -6.35 -4.75
CA LEU A 152 12.13 -6.89 -3.48
C LEU A 152 12.81 -5.81 -2.63
N ARG A 153 13.55 -4.89 -3.26
CA ARG A 153 14.13 -3.72 -2.58
C ARG A 153 13.05 -2.88 -1.92
N TRP A 154 12.00 -2.51 -2.65
CA TRP A 154 10.89 -1.74 -2.10
C TRP A 154 10.16 -2.47 -0.97
N ALA A 155 10.04 -3.80 -1.03
CA ALA A 155 9.48 -4.59 0.06
C ALA A 155 10.36 -4.54 1.32
N MET A 156 11.69 -4.61 1.16
CA MET A 156 12.64 -4.52 2.28
C MET A 156 12.70 -3.12 2.88
N GLU A 157 12.66 -2.06 2.06
CA GLU A 157 12.57 -0.68 2.51
C GLU A 157 11.32 -0.47 3.36
N LEU A 158 10.17 -0.94 2.87
CA LEU A 158 8.91 -0.88 3.60
C LEU A 158 8.98 -1.64 4.92
N ALA A 159 9.59 -2.83 4.93
CA ALA A 159 9.77 -3.63 6.14
C ALA A 159 10.62 -2.91 7.20
N LYS A 160 11.72 -2.26 6.78
CA LYS A 160 12.58 -1.49 7.67
C LYS A 160 11.86 -0.28 8.25
N ALA A 161 11.18 0.50 7.41
CA ALA A 161 10.40 1.66 7.84
C ALA A 161 9.29 1.25 8.82
N ALA A 162 8.51 0.22 8.48
CA ALA A 162 7.45 -0.28 9.34
C ALA A 162 7.98 -0.83 10.66
N HIS A 163 9.06 -1.62 10.65
CA HIS A 163 9.63 -2.15 11.89
C HIS A 163 10.14 -1.03 12.82
N ALA A 164 10.83 -0.04 12.26
CA ALA A 164 11.36 1.08 13.03
C ALA A 164 10.26 1.92 13.67
N ALA A 165 9.19 2.23 12.93
CA ALA A 165 8.12 3.10 13.40
C ALA A 165 7.12 2.40 14.32
N PHE A 166 6.73 1.17 14.00
CA PHE A 166 5.63 0.51 14.72
C PHE A 166 6.09 -0.20 15.98
N THR A 167 7.40 -0.43 16.20
CA THR A 167 7.89 -1.16 17.39
C THR A 167 8.51 -0.24 18.43
N TYR A 168 8.22 -0.52 19.71
CA TYR A 168 8.77 0.23 20.84
C TYR A 168 9.20 -0.69 21.99
N ALA A 169 10.17 -0.25 22.77
CA ALA A 169 10.65 -0.96 23.96
C ALA A 169 10.01 -0.36 25.23
N LEU A 170 9.69 -1.21 26.21
CA LEU A 170 9.24 -0.75 27.52
C LEU A 170 10.45 -0.34 28.39
N PRO A 171 10.39 0.78 29.12
CA PRO A 171 11.47 1.23 30.00
C PRO A 171 11.86 0.20 31.09
N SER A 172 10.92 -0.64 31.49
CA SER A 172 11.08 -1.63 32.57
C SER A 172 11.88 -2.88 32.18
N GLY A 173 12.41 -2.96 30.95
CA GLY A 173 13.14 -4.15 30.49
C GLY A 173 12.18 -5.32 30.23
N GLY A 174 11.55 -5.30 29.06
CA GLY A 174 10.68 -6.38 28.56
C GLY A 174 10.76 -6.51 27.05
N GLY A 175 10.01 -7.45 26.47
CA GLY A 175 9.94 -7.63 25.02
C GLY A 175 9.41 -6.39 24.29
N LYS A 176 9.84 -6.20 23.03
CA LYS A 176 9.30 -5.13 22.17
C LYS A 176 7.79 -5.29 22.01
N ARG A 177 7.08 -4.18 22.07
CA ARG A 177 5.66 -4.07 21.72
C ARG A 177 5.51 -3.40 20.36
N MET A 178 4.29 -3.42 19.83
CA MET A 178 4.01 -2.80 18.54
C MET A 178 2.70 -2.03 18.55
N CYS A 179 2.66 -0.82 18.01
CA CYS A 179 1.42 -0.14 17.67
C CYS A 179 0.79 -0.80 16.44
N TRP A 180 -0.53 -0.68 16.26
CA TRP A 180 -1.18 -1.24 15.07
C TRP A 180 -1.48 -0.19 13.99
N LYS A 181 -1.64 1.08 14.38
CA LYS A 181 -1.85 2.24 13.49
C LYS A 181 -0.94 3.42 13.86
N MET A 182 -0.23 3.95 12.86
CA MET A 182 0.63 5.13 12.96
C MET A 182 0.11 6.26 12.07
N SER A 183 0.60 7.47 12.30
CA SER A 183 0.40 8.60 11.38
C SER A 183 1.00 8.34 10.00
N ILE A 184 0.58 9.11 9.00
CA ILE A 184 1.01 9.13 7.61
C ILE A 184 2.53 9.27 7.54
N ASP A 185 3.12 10.16 8.34
CA ASP A 185 4.57 10.39 8.41
C ASP A 185 5.31 9.46 9.40
N LEU A 186 4.60 8.48 9.99
CA LEU A 186 5.12 7.55 10.98
C LEU A 186 5.66 8.18 12.28
N SER A 187 5.41 9.46 12.52
CA SER A 187 5.93 10.19 13.69
C SER A 187 5.25 9.84 15.02
N ARG A 188 4.00 9.37 15.01
CA ARG A 188 3.23 9.09 16.23
C ARG A 188 2.23 7.94 16.08
N PRO A 189 1.93 7.20 17.17
CA PRO A 189 0.84 6.25 17.16
C PRO A 189 -0.52 6.96 17.14
N LEU A 190 -1.42 6.51 16.27
CA LEU A 190 -2.80 6.99 16.23
C LEU A 190 -3.72 6.15 17.11
N VAL A 191 -3.44 4.84 17.16
CA VAL A 191 -4.14 3.90 18.04
C VAL A 191 -3.12 2.98 18.71
N PRO A 192 -2.93 3.09 20.04
CA PRO A 192 -2.06 2.21 20.80
C PRO A 192 -2.68 0.80 20.95
N SER A 193 -1.89 -0.12 21.47
CA SER A 193 -2.15 -1.56 21.60
C SER A 193 -1.86 -2.06 23.01
#